data_AF-A0A7S8HD13-F1
#
_entry.id   AF-A0A7S8HD13-F1
#
_cell.length_a   1.000
_cell.length_b   1.000
_cell.length_c   1.000
_cell.angle_alpha   90.00
_cell.angle_beta   90.00
_cell.angle_gamma   90.00
#
_symmetry.space_group_name_H-M   'P 1'
#
loop_
_entity.id
_entity.type
_entity.pdbx_description
1 polymer ?
#
loop_
_entity_poly.entity_id
_entity_poly.type
_entity_poly.pdbx_seq_one_letter_code
_entity_poly.pdbx_strand_id
1 'polypeptide(L)'
;MTPDEHRVAAQHYATDALGYLIRGDTDTAREKHQAARIHLIAAMNIEAVRKREISKGAGNGIETEAAQEALQPEAASSDDPGRAPRSVENDR
;
A
#
# COMPACT_ATOMS: atom_id res chain seq x y z
N MET A 1 17.11 -7.09 7.94
CA MET A 1 17.74 -5.85 8.40
C MET A 1 16.75 -4.71 8.21
N THR A 2 16.53 -3.87 9.22
CA THR A 2 15.62 -2.70 9.16
C THR A 2 16.34 -1.47 8.57
N PRO A 3 15.61 -0.42 8.11
CA PRO A 3 16.25 0.83 7.66
C PRO A 3 17.19 1.44 8.72
N ASP A 4 16.80 1.36 9.99
CA ASP A 4 17.60 1.89 11.10
C ASP A 4 18.88 1.07 11.32
N GLU A 5 18.80 -0.25 11.22
CA GLU A 5 19.99 -1.11 11.25
C GLU A 5 20.95 -0.79 10.09
N HIS A 6 20.42 -0.51 8.90
CA HIS A 6 21.23 -0.05 7.77
C HIS A 6 21.86 1.33 8.01
N ARG A 7 21.16 2.27 8.67
CA ARG A 7 21.72 3.59 9.03
C ARG A 7 22.86 3.47 10.04
N VAL A 8 22.68 2.65 11.07
CA VAL A 8 23.73 2.40 12.09
C VAL A 8 24.96 1.79 11.42
N ALA A 9 24.79 0.79 10.56
CA ALA A 9 25.89 0.20 9.80
C ALA A 9 26.57 1.23 8.88
N ALA A 10 25.80 2.05 8.16
CA ALA A 10 26.35 3.10 7.31
C ALA A 10 27.20 4.11 8.10
N GLN A 11 26.71 4.55 9.26
CA GLN A 11 27.44 5.47 10.14
C GLN A 11 28.73 4.84 10.68
N HIS A 12 28.67 3.56 11.09
CA HIS A 12 29.83 2.81 11.55
C HIS A 12 30.92 2.77 10.46
N TYR A 13 30.58 2.33 9.24
CA TYR A 13 31.53 2.27 8.14
C TYR A 13 32.06 3.66 7.73
N ALA A 14 31.25 4.71 7.79
CA ALA A 14 31.70 6.07 7.53
C ALA A 14 32.72 6.55 8.59
N THR A 15 32.49 6.22 9.86
CA THR A 15 33.41 6.55 10.96
C THR A 15 34.73 5.77 10.82
N ASP A 16 34.65 4.47 10.50
CA ASP A 16 35.83 3.65 10.20
C ASP A 16 36.63 4.25 9.05
N ALA A 17 35.96 4.64 7.96
CA ALA A 17 36.61 5.26 6.80
C ALA A 17 37.42 6.50 7.18
N LEU A 18 36.86 7.38 8.02
CA LEU A 18 37.57 8.54 8.55
C LEU A 18 38.80 8.13 9.38
N GLY A 19 38.67 7.10 10.21
CA GLY A 19 39.78 6.55 10.98
C GLY A 19 40.92 6.03 10.10
N TYR A 20 40.63 5.42 8.96
CA TYR A 20 41.65 5.01 7.98
C TYR A 20 42.26 6.20 7.22
N LEU A 21 41.47 7.21 6.86
CA LEU A 21 41.98 8.44 6.23
C LEU A 21 42.99 9.17 7.12
N ILE A 22 42.69 9.32 8.41
CA ILE A 22 43.60 9.96 9.38
C ILE A 22 44.93 9.20 9.47
N ARG A 23 44.90 7.87 9.29
CA ARG A 23 46.09 7.00 9.27
C ARG A 23 46.82 6.99 7.91
N GLY A 24 46.30 7.69 6.91
CA GLY A 24 46.86 7.73 5.55
C GLY A 24 46.52 6.50 4.69
N ASP A 25 45.73 5.56 5.20
CA ASP A 25 45.30 4.37 4.46
C ASP A 25 44.07 4.70 3.61
N THR A 26 44.32 5.28 2.44
CA THR A 26 43.26 5.76 1.54
C THR A 26 42.49 4.66 0.83
N ASP A 27 43.11 3.49 0.60
CA ASP A 27 42.45 2.37 -0.08
C ASP A 27 41.46 1.69 0.85
N THR A 28 41.86 1.35 2.08
CA THR A 28 40.91 0.81 3.07
C THR A 28 39.81 1.82 3.38
N ALA A 29 40.14 3.12 3.48
CA ALA A 29 39.13 4.16 3.65
C ALA A 29 38.09 4.16 2.52
N ARG A 30 38.52 4.02 1.26
CA ARG A 30 37.62 3.97 0.10
C ARG A 30 36.68 2.77 0.18
N GLU A 31 37.20 1.59 0.54
CA GLU A 31 36.40 0.38 0.74
C GLU A 31 35.33 0.56 1.82
N LYS A 32 35.71 1.11 2.97
CA LYS A 32 34.77 1.42 4.05
C LYS A 32 33.72 2.44 3.62
N HIS A 33 34.12 3.45 2.84
CA HIS A 33 33.17 4.43 2.31
C HIS A 33 32.19 3.82 1.30
N GLN A 34 32.65 2.89 0.46
CA GLN A 34 31.78 2.13 -0.45
C GLN A 34 30.79 1.26 0.33
N ALA A 35 31.22 0.59 1.40
CA ALA A 35 30.34 -0.16 2.28
C ALA A 35 29.26 0.76 2.90
N ALA A 36 29.65 1.92 3.44
CA ALA A 36 28.71 2.91 3.99
C ALA A 36 27.65 3.33 2.96
N ARG A 37 28.05 3.59 1.71
CA ARG A 37 27.14 3.94 0.61
C ARG A 37 26.15 2.84 0.29
N ILE A 38 26.59 1.58 0.27
CA ILE A 38 25.71 0.42 0.03
C ILE A 38 24.62 0.36 1.11
N HIS A 39 25.00 0.53 2.37
CA HIS A 39 24.03 0.52 3.47
C HIS A 39 23.04 1.70 3.41
N LEU A 40 23.49 2.91 3.02
CA LEU A 40 22.58 4.05 2.82
C LEU A 40 21.56 3.79 1.71
N ILE A 41 22.00 3.27 0.57
CA ILE A 41 21.11 2.94 -0.55
C ILE A 41 20.09 1.88 -0.12
N ALA A 42 20.52 0.87 0.63
CA ALA A 42 19.62 -0.15 1.17
C ALA A 42 18.55 0.45 2.10
N ALA A 43 18.95 1.33 3.04
CA ALA A 43 18.00 2.03 3.91
C ALA A 43 16.97 2.82 3.09
N MET A 44 17.43 3.62 2.12
CA MET A 44 16.56 4.42 1.25
C MET A 44 15.58 3.56 0.45
N ASN A 45 16.04 2.43 -0.09
CA ASN A 45 15.20 1.52 -0.87
C ASN A 45 14.09 0.89 -0.03
N ILE A 46 14.40 0.45 1.19
CA ILE A 46 13.39 -0.12 2.10
C ILE A 46 12.33 0.93 2.44
N GLU A 47 12.73 2.16 2.73
CA GLU A 47 11.79 3.25 3.01
C GLU A 47 10.94 3.64 1.81
N ALA A 48 11.53 3.64 0.61
CA ALA A 48 10.80 3.90 -0.62
C ALA A 48 9.76 2.82 -0.92
N VAL A 49 10.03 1.56 -0.56
CA VAL A 49 9.03 0.48 -0.63
C VAL A 49 7.93 0.70 0.40
N ARG A 50 8.28 0.96 1.67
CA ARG A 50 7.30 1.21 2.74
C ARG A 50 6.35 2.36 2.44
N LYS A 51 6.84 3.47 1.87
CA LYS A 51 5.99 4.60 1.44
C LYS A 51 5.02 4.21 0.34
N ARG A 52 5.45 3.37 -0.62
CA ARG A 52 4.59 2.87 -1.70
C ARG A 52 3.52 1.92 -1.18
N GLU A 53 3.84 1.07 -0.20
CA GLU A 53 2.88 0.17 0.43
C GLU A 53 1.80 0.92 1.20
N ILE A 54 2.18 1.94 1.98
CA ILE A 54 1.22 2.82 2.68
C ILE A 54 0.29 3.51 1.67
N SER A 55 0.84 4.02 0.57
CA SER A 55 0.05 4.68 -0.48
C SER A 55 -0.95 3.72 -1.17
N LYS A 56 -0.63 2.42 -1.30
CA LYS A 56 -1.56 1.42 -1.85
C LYS A 56 -2.63 1.00 -0.84
N GLY A 57 -2.26 0.89 0.44
CA GLY A 57 -3.20 0.56 1.52
C GLY A 57 -4.23 1.65 1.78
N ALA A 58 -3.85 2.92 1.63
CA ALA A 58 -4.75 4.06 1.82
C ALA A 58 -5.82 4.21 0.70
N GLY A 59 -5.64 3.57 -0.46
CA GLY A 59 -6.55 3.66 -1.61
C GLY A 59 -7.57 2.52 -1.75
N ASN A 60 -7.41 1.40 -1.04
CA ASN A 60 -8.25 0.20 -1.23
C ASN A 60 -9.38 0.04 -0.19
N GLY A 61 -9.51 0.94 0.78
CA GLY A 61 -10.45 0.81 1.90
C GLY A 61 -11.67 1.73 1.87
N ILE A 62 -11.83 2.61 0.87
CA ILE A 62 -12.90 3.63 0.86
C ILE A 62 -13.92 3.39 -0.26
N GLU A 63 -13.58 2.64 -1.32
CA GLU A 63 -14.46 2.53 -2.49
C GLU A 63 -15.45 1.35 -2.46
N THR A 64 -15.34 0.41 -1.52
CA THR A 64 -16.12 -0.84 -1.57
C THR A 64 -17.30 -0.97 -0.62
N GLU A 65 -17.49 -0.07 0.36
CA GLU A 65 -18.66 -0.16 1.27
C GLU A 65 -19.67 0.99 1.12
N ALA A 66 -19.26 2.22 0.76
CA ALA A 66 -20.19 3.33 0.59
C ALA A 66 -20.90 3.37 -0.78
N ALA A 67 -20.41 2.65 -1.78
CA ALA A 67 -20.93 2.71 -3.16
C ALA A 67 -21.91 1.57 -3.53
N GLN A 68 -22.10 0.54 -2.67
CA GLN A 68 -23.05 -0.55 -2.92
C GLN A 68 -24.41 -0.37 -2.22
N GLU A 69 -24.53 0.56 -1.27
CA GLU A 69 -25.81 0.84 -0.59
C GLU A 69 -26.78 1.70 -1.43
N ALA A 70 -26.36 2.23 -2.58
CA ALA A 70 -27.17 3.13 -3.42
C ALA A 70 -27.90 2.45 -4.60
N LEU A 71 -27.81 1.12 -4.75
CA LEU A 71 -28.40 0.38 -5.88
C LEU A 71 -29.10 -0.91 -5.43
N GLN A 72 -29.95 -0.82 -4.41
CA GLN A 72 -31.07 -1.75 -4.26
C GLN A 72 -32.36 -1.01 -4.63
N PRO A 73 -32.94 -1.21 -5.83
CA PRO A 73 -34.36 -0.96 -5.98
C PRO A 73 -35.07 -1.93 -5.04
N GLU A 74 -35.65 -1.41 -3.97
CA GLU A 74 -36.61 -2.16 -3.15
C GLU A 74 -37.60 -2.80 -4.11
N ALA A 75 -37.59 -4.14 -4.12
CA ALA A 75 -38.60 -4.92 -4.77
C ALA A 75 -39.95 -4.43 -4.27
N ALA A 76 -40.72 -3.77 -5.15
CA ALA A 76 -42.15 -3.61 -4.94
C ALA A 76 -42.71 -5.03 -4.82
N SER A 77 -43.06 -5.36 -3.58
CA SER A 77 -43.69 -6.59 -3.14
C SER A 77 -44.82 -7.02 -4.09
N SER A 78 -44.78 -8.31 -4.42
CA SER A 78 -45.93 -9.22 -4.48
C SER A 78 -47.18 -8.69 -3.78
N ASP A 79 -48.31 -8.60 -4.50
CA ASP A 79 -49.46 -9.48 -4.26
C ASP A 79 -50.61 -9.18 -5.25
N ASP A 80 -50.99 -10.21 -6.01
CA ASP A 80 -52.16 -10.31 -6.88
C ASP A 80 -53.34 -10.91 -6.09
N PRO A 81 -54.43 -10.16 -5.82
CA PRO A 81 -55.62 -10.72 -5.19
C PRO A 81 -56.87 -10.60 -6.08
N GLY A 82 -56.77 -10.71 -7.42
CA GLY A 82 -57.81 -10.16 -8.30
C GLY A 82 -58.56 -11.07 -9.30
N ARG A 83 -58.10 -12.29 -9.62
CA ARG A 83 -58.78 -13.14 -10.62
C ARG A 83 -60.10 -13.69 -10.05
N ALA A 84 -61.32 -13.55 -10.60
CA ALA A 84 -61.93 -12.97 -11.80
C ALA A 84 -63.46 -12.74 -11.49
N PRO A 85 -64.34 -12.28 -12.42
CA PRO A 85 -64.88 -13.18 -13.43
C PRO A 85 -65.17 -12.55 -14.81
N ARG A 86 -65.40 -13.40 -15.80
CA ARG A 86 -65.89 -13.05 -17.14
C ARG A 86 -67.39 -12.78 -17.08
N SER A 87 -67.83 -11.58 -17.44
CA SER A 87 -69.24 -11.31 -17.72
C SER A 87 -69.54 -11.62 -19.18
N VAL A 88 -70.20 -12.76 -19.42
CA VAL A 88 -70.88 -13.07 -20.67
C VAL A 88 -72.35 -12.75 -20.44
N GLU A 89 -72.88 -11.72 -21.10
CA GLU A 89 -74.32 -11.57 -21.31
C GLU A 89 -74.55 -11.13 -22.76
N ASN A 90 -75.00 -12.09 -23.56
CA ASN A 90 -75.68 -11.88 -24.83
C ASN A 90 -77.16 -11.72 -24.50
N ASP A 91 -77.77 -10.59 -24.88
CA ASP A 91 -79.21 -10.49 -25.20
C ASP A 91 -79.48 -9.22 -26.02
N ARG A 92 -79.24 -9.31 -27.33
CA ARG A 92 -80.13 -8.86 -28.43
C ARG A 92 -79.44 -8.93 -29.79
#